data_AF-A0A1I7T887-F1
#
_entry.id   AF-A0A1I7T887-F1
#
_cell.length_a   1.000
_cell.length_b   1.000
_cell.length_c   1.000
_cell.angle_alpha   90.00
_cell.angle_beta   90.00
_cell.angle_gamma   90.00
#
_symmetry.space_group_name_H-M   'P 1'
#
loop_
_entity.id
_entity.type
_entity.pdbx_description
1 polymer ?
#
loop_
_entity_poly.entity_id
_entity_poly.type
_entity_poly.pdbx_seq_one_letter_code
_entity_poly.pdbx_strand_id
1 'polypeptide(L)'
;MTDNIRIGVMPLEKDAQTCFELPNCKHPGAEVEILKMAYRLIGVNYTIIDVWKEFGEVYDFGAKQADGSWSGMIGLLQKGKLDMIGLSMRMSSEREEAVLFSYPTRVFEVSFI
;
A
#
# COMPACT_ATOMS: atom_id res chain seq x y z
N MET A 1 18.57 -12.93 5.74
CA MET A 1 17.19 -12.59 5.34
C MET A 1 17.29 -11.71 4.13
N THR A 2 17.20 -12.28 2.94
CA THR A 2 17.23 -11.56 1.66
C THR A 2 15.99 -11.96 0.89
N ASP A 3 14.82 -11.78 1.51
CA ASP A 3 13.54 -12.01 0.87
C ASP A 3 13.13 -10.73 0.15
N ASN A 4 12.70 -10.86 -1.08
CA ASN A 4 12.21 -9.76 -1.91
C ASN A 4 10.86 -9.28 -1.38
N ILE A 5 10.80 -8.05 -0.88
CA ILE A 5 9.61 -7.49 -0.22
C ILE A 5 8.52 -7.20 -1.25
N ARG A 6 7.33 -7.77 -1.08
CA ARG A 6 6.17 -7.58 -1.95
C ARG A 6 5.30 -6.43 -1.45
N ILE A 7 5.31 -5.32 -2.16
CA ILE A 7 4.61 -4.11 -1.76
C ILE A 7 3.36 -3.95 -2.60
N GLY A 8 2.19 -4.02 -1.96
CA GLY A 8 0.91 -3.81 -2.62
C GLY A 8 0.67 -2.33 -2.88
N VAL A 9 0.37 -2.00 -4.14
CA VAL A 9 -0.01 -0.68 -4.61
C VAL A 9 -1.23 -0.85 -5.52
N MET A 10 -2.09 0.15 -5.55
CA MET A 10 -3.19 0.23 -6.51
C MET A 10 -3.21 1.59 -7.18
N PRO A 11 -3.84 1.73 -8.35
CA PRO A 11 -4.10 3.03 -8.93
C PRO A 11 -4.84 3.94 -7.93
N LEU A 12 -4.23 5.06 -7.59
CA LEU A 12 -4.77 6.06 -6.68
C LEU A 12 -4.31 7.43 -7.17
N GLU A 13 -5.26 8.33 -7.43
CA GLU A 13 -5.00 9.58 -8.14
C GLU A 13 -3.76 10.33 -7.60
N LYS A 14 -2.85 10.74 -8.50
CA LYS A 14 -1.58 11.45 -8.23
C LYS A 14 -0.57 10.72 -7.33
N ASP A 15 -0.99 9.80 -6.48
CA ASP A 15 -0.16 9.07 -5.53
C ASP A 15 0.40 7.76 -6.12
N ALA A 16 -0.39 7.09 -6.96
CA ALA A 16 -0.03 5.91 -7.73
C ALA A 16 -0.72 5.92 -9.10
N GLN A 17 0.00 6.34 -10.13
CA GLN A 17 -0.50 6.38 -11.51
C GLN A 17 -0.44 4.99 -12.14
N THR A 18 -1.31 4.69 -13.11
CA THR A 18 -1.49 3.34 -13.70
C THR A 18 -0.26 2.70 -14.37
N CYS A 19 0.87 3.40 -14.43
CA CYS A 19 2.15 2.86 -14.89
C CYS A 19 3.17 2.57 -13.78
N PHE A 20 2.80 2.69 -12.50
CA PHE A 20 3.75 2.66 -11.37
C PHE A 20 4.69 1.45 -11.32
N GLU A 21 4.23 0.31 -11.83
CA GLU A 21 4.94 -0.97 -11.91
C GLU A 21 5.98 -1.01 -13.05
N LEU A 22 5.84 -0.13 -14.04
CA LEU A 22 6.73 -0.09 -15.19
C LEU A 22 8.05 0.64 -14.85
N PRO A 23 9.22 0.07 -15.21
CA PRO A 23 10.52 0.70 -14.95
C PRO A 23 10.67 2.09 -15.60
N ASN A 24 10.02 2.30 -16.75
CA ASN A 24 10.12 3.53 -17.56
C ASN A 24 8.97 4.50 -17.31
N CYS A 25 8.16 4.29 -16.27
CA CYS A 25 7.08 5.20 -15.93
C CYS A 25 7.66 6.53 -15.44
N LYS A 26 7.45 7.60 -16.24
CA LYS A 26 7.96 8.95 -15.94
C LYS A 26 7.32 9.59 -14.71
N HIS A 27 6.06 9.26 -14.45
CA HIS A 27 5.26 9.82 -13.37
C HIS A 27 4.50 8.68 -12.66
N PRO A 28 5.18 7.84 -11.86
CA PRO A 28 4.55 6.71 -11.19
C PRO A 28 3.61 7.14 -10.05
N GLY A 29 3.65 8.40 -9.65
CA GLY A 29 2.82 8.95 -8.57
C GLY A 29 3.65 9.26 -7.34
N ALA A 30 3.23 10.26 -6.57
CA ALA A 30 4.01 10.86 -5.51
C ALA A 30 4.42 9.85 -4.42
N GLU A 31 3.50 8.99 -3.98
CA GLU A 31 3.81 8.00 -2.95
C GLU A 31 4.68 6.87 -3.48
N VAL A 32 4.48 6.47 -4.74
CA VAL A 32 5.35 5.49 -5.38
C VAL A 32 6.77 6.04 -5.53
N GLU A 33 6.95 7.33 -5.87
CA GLU A 33 8.27 7.95 -5.92
C GLU A 33 8.95 7.95 -4.55
N ILE A 34 8.23 8.34 -3.49
CA ILE A 34 8.72 8.31 -2.10
C ILE A 34 9.11 6.88 -1.71
N LEU A 35 8.27 5.88 -2.01
CA LEU A 35 8.53 4.47 -1.76
C LEU A 35 9.81 4.00 -2.46
N LYS A 36 9.94 4.27 -3.77
CA LYS A 36 11.12 3.90 -4.57
C LYS A 36 12.39 4.56 -4.03
N MET A 37 12.30 5.81 -3.58
CA MET A 37 13.41 6.53 -2.94
C MET A 37 13.82 5.88 -1.60
N ALA A 38 12.86 5.60 -0.72
CA ALA A 38 13.12 4.98 0.58
C ALA A 38 13.79 3.61 0.43
N TYR A 39 13.25 2.74 -0.43
CA TYR A 39 13.81 1.41 -0.64
C TYR A 39 15.18 1.43 -1.34
N ARG A 40 15.43 2.41 -2.21
CA ARG A 40 16.78 2.65 -2.76
C ARG A 40 17.79 2.99 -1.66
N LEU A 41 17.40 3.76 -0.65
CA LEU A 41 18.27 4.14 0.48
C LEU A 41 18.49 2.97 1.45
N ILE A 42 17.45 2.17 1.71
CA ILE A 42 17.53 1.00 2.60
C ILE A 42 18.38 -0.12 1.97
N GLY A 43 18.41 -0.23 0.63
CA GLY A 43 19.24 -1.20 -0.08
C GLY A 43 18.69 -2.63 -0.05
N VAL A 44 17.36 -2.78 0.09
CA VAL A 44 16.66 -4.07 0.04
C VAL A 44 15.91 -4.25 -1.26
N ASN A 45 15.82 -5.49 -1.73
CA ASN A 45 15.06 -5.84 -2.92
C ASN A 45 13.56 -5.80 -2.61
N TYR A 46 12.80 -5.25 -3.55
CA TYR A 46 11.35 -5.20 -3.46
C TYR A 46 10.70 -5.35 -4.84
N THR A 47 9.43 -5.72 -4.84
CA THR A 47 8.57 -5.74 -6.02
C THR A 47 7.27 -5.03 -5.69
N ILE A 48 6.89 -4.08 -6.53
CA ILE A 48 5.59 -3.43 -6.46
C ILE A 48 4.58 -4.33 -7.18
N ILE A 49 3.51 -4.70 -6.49
CA ILE A 49 2.40 -5.49 -7.01
C ILE A 49 1.20 -4.56 -7.21
N ASP A 50 0.71 -4.49 -8.44
CA ASP A 50 -0.59 -3.88 -8.74
C ASP A 50 -1.71 -4.81 -8.26
N VAL A 51 -2.28 -4.51 -7.10
CA VAL A 51 -3.30 -5.38 -6.47
C VAL A 51 -4.62 -5.39 -7.24
N TRP A 52 -4.89 -4.40 -8.09
CA TRP A 52 -6.04 -4.43 -8.98
C TRP A 52 -5.84 -5.48 -10.06
N LYS A 53 -4.69 -5.47 -10.73
CA LYS A 53 -4.40 -6.41 -11.82
C LYS A 53 -4.20 -7.83 -11.31
N GLU A 54 -3.48 -7.98 -10.19
CA GLU A 54 -3.07 -9.29 -9.68
C GLU A 54 -4.21 -10.00 -8.92
N PHE A 55 -5.00 -9.26 -8.12
CA PHE A 55 -5.98 -9.85 -7.20
C PHE A 55 -7.41 -9.37 -7.41
N GLY A 56 -7.64 -8.34 -8.24
CA GLY A 56 -8.96 -7.74 -8.43
C GLY A 56 -9.43 -6.85 -7.27
N GLU A 57 -8.53 -6.44 -6.37
CA GLU A 57 -8.88 -5.63 -5.19
C GLU A 57 -9.03 -4.15 -5.54
N VAL A 58 -10.20 -3.76 -6.05
CA VAL A 58 -10.44 -2.40 -6.57
C VAL A 58 -10.79 -1.41 -5.45
N TYR A 59 -9.96 -0.38 -5.28
CA TYR A 59 -10.09 0.70 -4.28
C TYR A 59 -10.30 0.23 -2.82
N ASP A 60 -9.90 -0.99 -2.48
CA ASP A 60 -10.10 -1.55 -1.14
C ASP A 60 -8.79 -1.66 -0.35
N PHE A 61 -8.62 -0.74 0.60
CA PHE A 61 -7.52 -0.77 1.57
C PHE A 61 -7.70 -1.85 2.64
N GLY A 62 -8.93 -2.32 2.83
CA GLY A 62 -9.33 -3.32 3.79
C GLY A 62 -10.32 -2.78 4.82
N ALA A 63 -11.38 -3.56 5.00
CA ALA A 63 -12.39 -3.42 6.03
C ALA A 63 -12.59 -4.76 6.74
N LYS A 64 -12.82 -4.70 8.06
CA LYS A 64 -13.16 -5.86 8.87
C LYS A 64 -14.55 -6.37 8.48
N GLN A 65 -14.63 -7.66 8.21
CA GLN A 65 -15.86 -8.35 7.81
C GLN A 65 -16.57 -8.92 9.04
N ALA A 66 -17.84 -9.30 8.87
CA ALA A 66 -18.65 -9.85 9.97
C ALA A 66 -18.10 -11.18 10.53
N ASP A 67 -17.37 -11.94 9.73
CA ASP A 67 -16.70 -13.18 10.14
C ASP A 67 -15.33 -12.96 10.80
N GLY A 68 -14.93 -11.69 10.99
CA GLY A 68 -13.64 -11.30 11.56
C GLY A 68 -12.48 -11.28 10.56
N SER A 69 -12.70 -11.70 9.31
CA SER A 69 -11.70 -11.58 8.24
C SER A 69 -11.58 -10.13 7.76
N TRP A 70 -10.53 -9.86 6.97
CA TRP A 70 -10.33 -8.55 6.34
C TRP A 70 -10.39 -8.67 4.82
N SER A 71 -11.01 -7.67 4.19
CA SER A 71 -11.00 -7.48 2.75
C SER A 71 -9.76 -6.72 2.28
N GLY A 72 -9.65 -6.49 0.97
CA GLY A 72 -8.70 -5.54 0.39
C GLY A 72 -7.24 -5.87 0.70
N MET A 73 -6.43 -4.81 0.69
CA MET A 73 -4.99 -4.96 0.92
C MET A 73 -4.63 -5.45 2.32
N ILE A 74 -5.38 -5.10 3.38
CA ILE A 74 -5.16 -5.69 4.72
C ILE A 74 -5.42 -7.21 4.69
N GLY A 75 -6.50 -7.65 4.04
CA GLY A 75 -6.77 -9.07 3.86
C GLY A 75 -5.65 -9.79 3.11
N LEU A 76 -5.09 -9.16 2.07
CA LEU A 76 -3.93 -9.69 1.35
C LEU A 76 -2.66 -9.77 2.20
N LEU A 77 -2.40 -8.78 3.08
CA LEU A 77 -1.31 -8.85 4.06
C LEU A 77 -1.49 -10.02 5.01
N GLN A 78 -2.68 -10.19 5.61
CA GLN A 78 -2.97 -11.28 6.55
C GLN A 78 -2.86 -12.67 5.90
N LYS A 79 -3.18 -12.78 4.61
CA LYS A 79 -3.01 -14.01 3.81
C LYS A 79 -1.57 -14.24 3.34
N GLY A 80 -0.62 -13.37 3.70
CA GLY A 80 0.79 -13.46 3.29
C GLY A 80 1.01 -13.27 1.79
N LYS A 81 0.09 -12.60 1.09
CA LYS A 81 0.22 -12.28 -0.35
C LYS A 81 1.02 -11.01 -0.58
N LEU A 82 1.01 -10.10 0.38
CA LEU A 82 1.81 -8.89 0.44
C LEU A 82 2.63 -8.90 1.73
N ASP A 83 3.73 -8.16 1.72
CA ASP A 83 4.58 -7.92 2.91
C ASP A 83 4.40 -6.48 3.43
N MET A 84 3.94 -5.55 2.57
CA MET A 84 3.66 -4.16 2.92
C MET A 84 2.59 -3.55 2.01
N ILE A 85 1.85 -2.56 2.50
CA ILE A 85 1.04 -1.65 1.68
C ILE A 85 1.85 -0.39 1.41
N GLY A 86 2.03 -0.04 0.13
CA GLY A 86 2.90 1.06 -0.30
C GLY A 86 2.23 2.43 -0.34
N LEU A 87 0.92 2.50 -0.09
CA LEU A 87 0.13 3.71 -0.16
C LEU A 87 -0.31 4.19 1.22
N SER A 88 -0.48 5.50 1.39
CA SER A 88 -1.03 6.05 2.61
C SER A 88 -2.46 5.58 2.79
N MET A 89 -2.75 5.20 4.03
CA MET A 89 -4.06 4.76 4.44
C MET A 89 -4.37 5.37 5.78
N ARG A 90 -5.65 5.69 6.00
CA ARG A 90 -6.09 6.21 7.30
C ARG A 90 -5.82 5.18 8.40
N MET A 91 -5.06 5.60 9.39
CA MET A 91 -4.87 4.87 10.65
C MET A 91 -6.15 4.95 11.49
N SER A 92 -6.57 3.82 12.04
CA SER A 92 -7.69 3.72 12.98
C SER A 92 -7.37 2.62 13.99
N SER A 93 -7.95 2.68 15.19
CA SER A 93 -7.73 1.66 16.22
C SER A 93 -8.11 0.25 15.74
N GLU A 94 -9.17 0.11 14.94
CA GLU A 94 -9.56 -1.18 14.36
C GLU A 94 -8.48 -1.74 13.42
N ARG A 95 -7.81 -0.89 12.62
CA ARG A 95 -6.74 -1.33 11.73
C ARG A 95 -5.44 -1.61 12.48
N GLU A 96 -5.17 -0.90 13.57
CA GLU A 96 -4.01 -1.13 14.43
C GLU A 96 -4.07 -2.49 15.14
N GLU A 97 -5.26 -3.06 15.33
CA GLU A 97 -5.42 -4.45 15.79
C GLU A 97 -5.03 -5.49 14.73
N ALA A 98 -5.07 -5.11 13.45
CA ALA A 98 -4.93 -6.02 12.32
C ALA A 98 -3.58 -5.95 11.60
N VAL A 99 -2.93 -4.77 11.60
CA VAL A 99 -1.66 -4.51 10.94
C VAL A 99 -0.80 -3.55 11.75
N LEU A 100 0.51 -3.61 11.51
CA LEU A 100 1.45 -2.61 12.04
C LEU A 100 1.56 -1.44 11.08
N PHE A 101 1.57 -0.23 11.64
CA PHE A 101 1.81 1.01 10.90
C PHE A 101 3.22 1.53 11.14
N SER A 102 3.78 2.18 10.11
CA SER A 102 4.92 3.07 10.30
C SER A 102 4.46 4.39 10.94
N TYR A 103 5.41 5.26 11.28
CA TYR A 103 5.05 6.64 11.63
C TYR A 103 4.31 7.31 10.46
N PRO A 104 3.28 8.12 10.74
CA PRO A 104 2.47 8.72 9.69
C PRO A 104 3.34 9.63 8.81
N THR A 105 3.30 9.38 7.50
CA THR A 105 4.01 10.17 6.49
C THR A 105 3.20 11.37 5.99
N ARG A 106 1.88 11.35 6.24
CA ARG A 106 0.93 12.40 5.88
C ARG A 106 -0.08 12.59 7.01
N VAL A 107 -0.36 13.84 7.35
CA VAL A 107 -1.42 14.22 8.30
C VAL A 107 -2.36 15.15 7.56
N PHE A 108 -3.64 14.80 7.54
CA PHE A 108 -4.69 15.63 6.96
C PHE A 108 -5.87 15.73 7.93
N GLU A 109 -6.56 16.85 7.88
CA GLU A 109 -7.73 17.15 8.68
C GLU A 109 -8.94 17.35 7.77
N VAL A 110 -10.10 16.88 8.20
CA VAL A 110 -11.38 17.24 7.58
C VAL A 110 -11.92 18.45 8.32
N SER A 111 -11.90 19.61 7.67
CA SER A 111 -12.53 20.83 8.18
C SER A 111 -13.95 20.93 7.60
N PHE A 112 -14.92 21.20 8.46
CA PHE A 112 -16.28 21.52 8.06
C PHE A 112 -16.41 23.05 8.02
N ILE A 113 -16.78 23.61 6.87
CA ILE A 113 -17.08 25.03 6.67
C ILE A 113 -18.58 25.24 6.79
#